data_AF-X1JIR9-F1
#
_entry.id   AF-X1JIR9-F1
#
_cell.length_a   1.000
_cell.length_b   1.000
_cell.length_c   1.000
_cell.angle_alpha   90.00
_cell.angle_beta   90.00
_cell.angle_gamma   90.00
#
_symmetry.space_group_name_H-M   'P 1'
#
loop_
_entity.id
_entity.type
_entity.pdbx_description
1 polymer ?
#
loop_
_entity_poly.entity_id
_entity_poly.type
_entity_poly.pdbx_seq_one_letter_code
_entity_poly.pdbx_strand_id
1 'polypeptide(L)'
;RRALCLLDPYGLHLNWEVVFKAGQMKSIEIFLNFPVMDMNMNVLWRNLEKVDKSQLARMNAFWGDESWRNVAYIKTKGLFGDMEEKATIEQVVKAYQNRLKEVAGFAYVPDPIPMRNSTGAILYYLFFASPNKTGAKIVKDIFNKYKDRGVI
;
A
#
# COMPACT_ATOMS: atom_id res chain seq x y z
N ARG A 1 -18.13 11.01 -16.73
CA ARG A 1 -17.27 12.01 -16.04
C ARG A 1 -15.95 11.34 -15.71
N ARG A 2 -14.80 11.95 -16.03
CA ARG A 2 -13.46 11.40 -15.74
C ARG A 2 -12.78 12.24 -14.67
N ALA A 3 -11.99 11.63 -13.80
CA ALA A 3 -11.22 12.35 -12.79
C ALA A 3 -9.87 11.66 -12.55
N LEU A 4 -8.88 12.46 -12.12
CA LEU A 4 -7.63 12.00 -11.55
C LEU A 4 -7.57 12.51 -10.10
N CYS A 5 -7.44 11.60 -9.14
CA CYS A 5 -7.37 11.93 -7.72
C CYS A 5 -5.95 11.72 -7.20
N LEU A 6 -5.45 12.65 -6.40
CA LEU A 6 -4.22 12.49 -5.64
C LEU A 6 -4.61 12.29 -4.18
N LEU A 7 -4.31 11.11 -3.64
CA LEU A 7 -4.66 10.71 -2.29
C LEU A 7 -3.39 10.66 -1.45
N ASP A 8 -3.30 11.52 -0.44
CA ASP A 8 -2.17 11.57 0.50
C ASP A 8 -2.66 11.31 1.93
N PRO A 9 -2.87 10.04 2.29
CA PRO A 9 -3.43 9.61 3.56
C PRO A 9 -2.40 9.68 4.69
N TYR A 10 -1.93 10.88 5.02
CA TYR A 10 -1.03 11.07 6.15
C TYR A 10 -1.70 10.51 7.43
N GLY A 11 -1.02 9.59 8.11
CA GLY A 11 -1.59 8.93 9.28
C GLY A 11 -2.68 7.90 8.95
N LEU A 12 -2.69 7.24 7.79
CA LEU A 12 -3.74 6.27 7.44
C LEU A 12 -5.17 6.88 7.45
N HIS A 13 -5.30 8.20 7.30
CA HIS A 13 -6.59 8.91 7.28
C HIS A 13 -7.26 8.84 5.90
N LEU A 14 -7.51 7.64 5.42
CA LEU A 14 -8.27 7.38 4.21
C LEU A 14 -9.04 6.08 4.41
N ASN A 15 -10.36 6.13 4.26
CA ASN A 15 -11.17 4.92 4.31
C ASN A 15 -11.08 4.18 2.97
N TRP A 16 -10.84 2.87 3.02
CA TRP A 16 -10.78 1.98 1.87
C TRP A 16 -11.99 2.12 0.94
N GLU A 17 -13.17 2.43 1.48
CA GLU A 17 -14.38 2.63 0.69
C GLU A 17 -14.21 3.70 -0.41
N VAL A 18 -13.40 4.74 -0.17
CA VAL A 18 -13.09 5.78 -1.17
C VAL A 18 -12.34 5.18 -2.35
N VAL A 19 -11.29 4.40 -2.07
CA VAL A 19 -10.47 3.73 -3.09
C VAL A 19 -11.26 2.67 -3.83
N PHE A 20 -12.06 1.89 -3.09
CA PHE A 20 -12.95 0.88 -3.65
C PHE A 20 -13.95 1.50 -4.61
N LYS A 21 -14.69 2.55 -4.20
CA LYS A 21 -15.64 3.24 -5.07
C LYS A 21 -14.98 3.83 -6.31
N ALA A 22 -13.81 4.45 -6.18
CA ALA A 22 -13.04 4.96 -7.33
C ALA A 22 -12.72 3.85 -8.34
N GLY A 23 -12.31 2.68 -7.86
CA GLY A 23 -12.06 1.51 -8.68
C GLY A 23 -13.32 0.94 -9.34
N GLN A 24 -14.46 0.96 -8.66
CA GLN A 24 -15.74 0.51 -9.22
C GLN A 24 -16.30 1.44 -10.30
N MET A 25 -16.07 2.76 -10.19
CA MET A 25 -16.61 3.74 -11.15
C MET A 25 -16.03 3.63 -12.57
N LYS A 26 -14.87 2.98 -12.74
CA LYS A 26 -14.16 2.81 -14.04
C LYS A 26 -13.91 4.10 -14.82
N SER A 27 -14.00 5.25 -14.16
CA SER A 27 -13.77 6.57 -14.76
C SER A 27 -12.82 7.44 -13.94
N ILE A 28 -12.34 6.93 -12.80
CA ILE A 28 -11.41 7.62 -11.90
C ILE A 28 -10.06 6.93 -11.95
N GLU A 29 -9.01 7.73 -12.02
CA GLU A 29 -7.61 7.34 -11.85
C GLU A 29 -7.14 7.85 -10.50
N ILE A 30 -6.30 7.10 -9.78
CA ILE A 30 -5.76 7.53 -8.49
C ILE A 30 -4.24 7.46 -8.49
N PHE A 31 -3.62 8.48 -7.90
CA PHE A 31 -2.32 8.38 -7.26
C PHE A 31 -2.54 8.26 -5.74
N LEU A 32 -1.79 7.36 -5.10
CA LEU A 32 -1.89 7.14 -3.66
C LEU A 32 -0.50 7.10 -3.04
N ASN A 33 -0.25 7.97 -2.06
CA ASN A 33 0.93 7.89 -1.20
C ASN A 33 0.68 6.86 -0.10
N PHE A 34 1.20 5.65 -0.28
CA PHE A 34 1.03 4.57 0.68
C PHE A 34 1.98 4.76 1.88
N PRO A 35 1.45 5.03 3.10
CA PRO A 35 2.21 5.61 4.21
C PRO A 35 2.99 4.55 5.01
N VAL A 36 3.99 3.93 4.37
CA VAL A 36 4.84 2.88 4.94
C VAL A 36 5.45 3.24 6.29
N MET A 37 5.98 4.46 6.42
CA MET A 37 6.62 4.90 7.66
C MET A 37 5.64 4.86 8.84
N ASP A 38 4.43 5.42 8.66
CA ASP A 38 3.39 5.44 9.68
C ASP A 38 2.93 4.02 10.04
N MET A 39 2.73 3.16 9.04
CA MET A 39 2.41 1.74 9.27
C MET A 39 3.47 1.04 10.11
N ASN A 40 4.75 1.21 9.79
CA ASN A 40 5.83 0.56 10.53
C ASN A 40 5.98 1.10 11.95
N MET A 41 5.81 2.41 12.13
CA MET A 41 5.96 3.06 13.43
C MET A 41 4.79 2.78 14.37
N ASN A 42 3.57 2.69 13.85
CA ASN A 42 2.36 2.71 14.69
C ASN A 42 1.53 1.42 14.64
N VAL A 43 1.74 0.53 13.67
CA VAL A 43 0.87 -0.64 13.46
C VAL A 43 1.64 -1.95 13.37
N LEU A 44 2.63 -2.03 12.49
CA LEU A 44 3.29 -3.30 12.12
C LEU A 44 4.40 -3.68 13.12
N TRP A 45 4.07 -3.74 14.41
CA TRP A 45 5.00 -4.14 15.47
C TRP A 45 5.18 -5.65 15.51
N ARG A 46 6.32 -6.14 16.02
CA ARG A 46 6.53 -7.59 16.21
C ARG A 46 5.52 -8.19 17.21
N ASN A 47 5.13 -7.43 18.22
CA ASN A 47 4.07 -7.80 19.14
C ASN A 47 2.86 -6.91 18.90
N LEU A 48 1.88 -7.43 18.16
CA LEU A 48 0.63 -6.74 17.81
C LEU A 48 -0.23 -6.39 19.03
N GLU A 49 -0.15 -7.16 20.13
CA GLU A 49 -0.98 -6.94 21.32
C GLU A 49 -0.62 -5.64 22.05
N LYS A 50 0.60 -5.14 21.83
CA LYS A 50 1.08 -3.87 22.39
C LYS A 50 0.69 -2.66 21.53
N VAL A 51 0.12 -2.89 20.35
CA VAL A 51 -0.31 -1.82 19.46
C VAL A 51 -1.62 -1.25 19.97
N ASP A 52 -1.72 0.08 20.02
CA ASP A 52 -2.95 0.75 20.44
C ASP A 52 -4.13 0.38 19.53
N LYS A 53 -5.30 0.14 20.12
CA LYS A 53 -6.50 -0.29 19.39
C LYS A 53 -6.93 0.72 18.33
N SER A 54 -6.69 2.02 18.55
CA SER A 54 -6.99 3.06 17.56
C SER A 54 -6.11 2.96 16.32
N GLN A 55 -4.84 2.54 16.47
CA GLN A 55 -3.94 2.34 15.34
C GLN A 55 -4.35 1.13 14.50
N LEU A 56 -4.75 0.04 15.16
CA LEU A 56 -5.32 -1.12 14.49
C LEU A 56 -6.61 -0.75 13.73
N ALA A 57 -7.48 0.07 14.33
CA ALA A 57 -8.70 0.54 13.69
C ALA A 57 -8.41 1.42 12.46
N ARG A 58 -7.40 2.32 12.53
CA ARG A 58 -6.95 3.13 11.38
C ARG A 58 -6.43 2.25 10.25
N MET A 59 -5.62 1.23 10.57
CA MET A 59 -5.13 0.27 9.58
C MET A 59 -6.28 -0.52 8.94
N ASN A 60 -7.23 -1.00 9.74
CA ASN A 60 -8.42 -1.69 9.25
C ASN A 60 -9.26 -0.78 8.35
N ALA A 61 -9.42 0.50 8.69
CA ALA A 61 -10.14 1.46 7.85
C ALA A 61 -9.40 1.72 6.53
N PHE A 62 -8.08 1.86 6.56
CA PHE A 62 -7.24 2.11 5.39
C PHE A 62 -7.15 0.91 4.44
N TRP A 63 -6.98 -0.28 5.00
CA TRP A 63 -6.92 -1.52 4.26
C TRP A 63 -8.32 -2.00 3.83
N GLY A 64 -9.33 -1.72 4.64
CA GLY A 64 -10.74 -2.08 4.47
C GLY A 64 -11.20 -3.28 5.29
N ASP A 65 -10.28 -4.08 5.81
CA ASP A 65 -10.52 -5.23 6.68
C ASP A 65 -9.23 -5.63 7.41
N GLU A 66 -9.25 -6.73 8.16
CA GLU A 66 -8.08 -7.22 8.91
C GLU A 66 -7.14 -8.13 8.09
N SER A 67 -7.38 -8.33 6.78
CA SER A 67 -6.59 -9.26 5.96
C SER A 67 -5.11 -8.88 5.84
N TRP A 68 -4.76 -7.62 6.11
CA TRP A 68 -3.36 -7.16 6.19
C TRP A 68 -2.56 -7.92 7.24
N ARG A 69 -3.19 -8.46 8.30
CA ARG A 69 -2.50 -9.26 9.32
C ARG A 69 -1.88 -10.51 8.71
N ASN A 70 -2.62 -11.20 7.85
CA ASN A 70 -2.14 -12.42 7.18
C ASN A 70 -1.01 -12.15 6.18
N VAL A 71 -0.90 -10.91 5.71
CA VAL A 71 0.19 -10.46 4.83
C VAL A 71 1.40 -10.04 5.66
N ALA A 72 1.16 -9.32 6.75
CA ALA A 72 2.21 -8.74 7.57
C ALA A 72 2.88 -9.75 8.51
N TYR A 73 2.21 -10.86 8.84
CA TYR A 73 2.69 -11.89 9.77
C TYR A 73 2.56 -13.26 9.11
N ILE A 74 3.70 -13.81 8.70
CA ILE A 74 3.79 -15.09 8.00
C ILE A 74 4.10 -16.16 9.04
N LYS A 75 3.28 -17.22 9.06
CA LYS A 75 3.54 -18.39 9.91
C LYS A 75 4.64 -19.23 9.29
N THR A 76 5.73 -19.41 10.02
CA THR A 76 6.88 -20.23 9.65
C THR A 76 7.11 -21.31 10.71
N LYS A 77 7.60 -22.49 10.31
CA LYS A 77 7.95 -23.55 11.25
C LYS A 77 9.32 -23.28 11.86
N GLY A 78 9.35 -23.03 13.16
CA GLY A 78 10.58 -22.91 13.95
C GLY A 78 10.98 -24.23 14.61
N LEU A 79 12.13 -24.20 15.28
CA LEU A 79 12.70 -25.35 16.01
C LEU A 79 11.79 -25.86 17.15
N PHE A 80 10.91 -25.01 17.66
CA PHE A 80 10.05 -25.26 18.82
C PHE A 80 8.54 -25.14 18.51
N GLY A 81 8.15 -25.17 17.22
CA GLY A 81 6.76 -25.04 16.78
C GLY A 81 6.54 -23.89 15.80
N ASP A 82 5.28 -23.55 15.56
CA ASP A 82 4.91 -22.46 14.66
C ASP A 82 5.35 -21.11 15.25
N MET A 83 6.02 -20.30 14.44
CA MET A 83 6.46 -18.95 14.75
C MET A 83 5.82 -17.97 13.76
N GLU A 84 5.61 -16.73 14.19
CA GLU A 84 5.19 -15.65 13.29
C GLU A 84 6.38 -14.75 12.97
N GLU A 85 6.70 -14.65 11.68
CA GLU A 85 7.71 -13.74 11.17
C GLU A 85 7.03 -12.53 10.52
N LYS A 86 7.55 -11.34 10.83
CA LYS A 86 7.06 -10.11 10.19
C LYS A 86 7.52 -10.09 8.73
N ALA A 87 6.57 -9.96 7.81
CA ALA A 87 6.81 -9.82 6.39
C ALA A 87 7.60 -8.54 6.05
N THR A 88 8.27 -8.56 4.89
CA THR A 88 8.94 -7.38 4.37
C THR A 88 7.92 -6.33 3.93
N ILE A 89 8.35 -5.06 3.87
CA ILE A 89 7.45 -4.00 3.44
C ILE A 89 7.02 -4.17 1.99
N GLU A 90 7.90 -4.70 1.14
CA GLU A 90 7.63 -5.00 -0.26
C GLU A 90 6.49 -6.02 -0.40
N GLN A 91 6.40 -7.00 0.51
CA GLN A 91 5.28 -7.96 0.53
C GLN A 91 3.95 -7.26 0.86
N VAL A 92 3.95 -6.36 1.84
CA VAL A 92 2.76 -5.56 2.21
C VAL A 92 2.33 -4.65 1.05
N VAL A 93 3.29 -3.96 0.42
CA VAL A 93 3.08 -3.11 -0.75
C VAL A 93 2.51 -3.92 -1.92
N LYS A 94 3.07 -5.10 -2.19
CA LYS A 94 2.60 -5.98 -3.26
C LYS A 94 1.18 -6.49 -3.00
N ALA A 95 0.86 -6.86 -1.76
CA ALA A 95 -0.48 -7.26 -1.40
C ALA A 95 -1.49 -6.13 -1.58
N TYR A 96 -1.14 -4.89 -1.22
CA TYR A 96 -2.01 -3.75 -1.45
C TYR A 96 -2.19 -3.45 -2.94
N GLN A 97 -1.13 -3.59 -3.75
CA GLN A 97 -1.22 -3.50 -5.23
C GLN A 97 -2.22 -4.52 -5.78
N ASN A 98 -2.14 -5.78 -5.33
CA ASN A 98 -3.07 -6.82 -5.73
C ASN A 98 -4.49 -6.49 -5.28
N ARG A 99 -4.67 -5.96 -4.06
CA ARG A 99 -5.97 -5.53 -3.55
C ARG A 99 -6.60 -4.42 -4.40
N LEU A 100 -5.83 -3.43 -4.86
CA LEU A 100 -6.31 -2.41 -5.79
C LEU A 100 -6.83 -3.03 -7.10
N LYS A 101 -6.16 -4.07 -7.58
CA LYS A 101 -6.50 -4.73 -8.84
C LYS A 101 -7.69 -5.69 -8.70
N GLU A 102 -7.66 -6.56 -7.69
CA GLU A 102 -8.58 -7.69 -7.51
C GLU A 102 -9.84 -7.29 -6.74
N VAL A 103 -9.70 -6.43 -5.72
CA VAL A 103 -10.83 -6.03 -4.85
C VAL A 103 -11.43 -4.70 -5.32
N ALA A 104 -10.63 -3.64 -5.49
CA ALA A 104 -11.13 -2.36 -6.00
C ALA A 104 -11.44 -2.41 -7.51
N GLY A 105 -10.87 -3.38 -8.24
CA GLY A 105 -11.18 -3.62 -9.65
C GLY A 105 -10.51 -2.66 -10.62
N PHE A 106 -9.42 -1.99 -10.25
CA PHE A 106 -8.65 -1.19 -11.20
C PHE A 106 -8.03 -2.10 -12.27
N ALA A 107 -8.23 -1.77 -13.55
CA ALA A 107 -7.74 -2.59 -14.66
C ALA A 107 -6.21 -2.61 -14.74
N TYR A 108 -5.58 -1.48 -14.39
CA TYR A 108 -4.14 -1.29 -14.48
C TYR A 108 -3.59 -0.68 -13.19
N VAL A 109 -2.64 -1.37 -12.58
CA VAL A 109 -1.92 -0.95 -11.38
C VAL A 109 -0.43 -1.27 -11.60
N PRO A 110 0.37 -0.37 -12.21
CA PRO A 110 1.81 -0.59 -12.39
C PRO A 110 2.52 -0.79 -11.05
N ASP A 111 3.75 -1.32 -11.08
CA ASP A 111 4.52 -1.53 -9.86
C ASP A 111 4.80 -0.19 -9.17
N PRO A 112 4.43 -0.05 -7.88
CA PRO A 112 4.58 1.21 -7.16
C PRO A 112 6.05 1.51 -6.92
N ILE A 113 6.40 2.80 -6.86
CA ILE A 113 7.79 3.22 -6.63
C ILE A 113 8.02 3.67 -5.18
N PRO A 114 9.12 3.24 -4.55
CA PRO A 114 9.51 3.72 -3.24
C PRO A 114 10.06 5.15 -3.30
N MET A 115 9.60 5.99 -2.38
CA MET A 115 10.03 7.37 -2.23
C MET A 115 10.95 7.47 -1.02
N ARG A 116 12.20 7.91 -1.24
CA ARG A 116 13.27 7.89 -0.25
C ARG A 116 13.65 9.27 0.24
N ASN A 117 14.13 9.35 1.48
CA ASN A 117 14.79 10.54 2.01
C ASN A 117 16.26 10.62 1.55
N SER A 118 16.99 11.64 2.03
CA SER A 118 18.41 11.85 1.75
C SER A 118 19.35 10.76 2.29
N THR A 119 18.88 9.90 3.20
CA THR A 119 19.63 8.77 3.75
C THR A 119 19.24 7.43 3.12
N GLY A 120 18.45 7.44 2.04
CA GLY A 120 18.01 6.24 1.34
C GLY A 120 16.87 5.45 2.01
N ALA A 121 16.34 5.93 3.14
CA ALA A 121 15.23 5.27 3.84
C ALA A 121 13.90 5.52 3.11
N ILE A 122 13.09 4.47 2.97
CA ILE A 122 11.78 4.53 2.31
C ILE A 122 10.77 5.21 3.24
N LEU A 123 10.19 6.33 2.79
CA LEU A 123 9.17 7.09 3.52
C LEU A 123 7.76 6.56 3.19
N TYR A 124 7.48 6.39 1.90
CA TYR A 124 6.20 5.93 1.36
C TYR A 124 6.39 5.29 -0.01
N TYR A 125 5.38 4.58 -0.48
CA TYR A 125 5.31 4.11 -1.87
C TYR A 125 4.28 4.92 -2.65
N LEU A 126 4.64 5.35 -3.86
CA LEU A 126 3.70 6.00 -4.75
C LEU A 126 3.02 4.95 -5.64
N PHE A 127 1.71 4.79 -5.45
CA PHE A 127 0.86 3.93 -6.27
C PHE A 127 0.17 4.73 -7.36
N PHE A 128 -0.13 4.06 -8.46
CA PHE A 128 -1.06 4.50 -9.47
C PHE A 128 -2.04 3.39 -9.79
N ALA A 129 -3.34 3.71 -9.89
CA ALA A 129 -4.36 2.76 -10.31
C ALA A 129 -5.33 3.41 -11.29
N SER A 130 -5.63 2.73 -12.40
CA SER A 130 -6.37 3.33 -13.51
C SER A 130 -7.21 2.31 -14.28
N PRO A 131 -8.40 2.69 -14.78
CA PRO A 131 -9.13 1.94 -15.80
C PRO A 131 -8.59 2.15 -17.22
N ASN A 132 -7.66 3.08 -17.44
CA ASN A 132 -7.16 3.51 -18.74
C ASN A 132 -5.75 2.95 -19.04
N LYS A 133 -5.64 2.16 -20.12
CA LYS A 133 -4.37 1.56 -20.57
C LYS A 133 -3.29 2.58 -20.93
N THR A 134 -3.67 3.67 -21.59
CA THR A 134 -2.73 4.74 -22.00
C THR A 134 -2.19 5.47 -20.80
N GLY A 135 -3.05 5.83 -19.84
CA GLY A 135 -2.62 6.44 -18.57
C GLY A 135 -1.64 5.54 -17.82
N ALA A 136 -1.97 4.26 -17.70
CA ALA A 136 -1.08 3.27 -17.07
C ALA A 136 0.27 3.13 -17.77
N LYS A 137 0.30 3.16 -19.11
CA LYS A 137 1.55 3.12 -19.88
C LYS A 137 2.43 4.34 -19.56
N ILE A 138 1.86 5.55 -19.64
CA ILE A 138 2.57 6.80 -19.35
C ILE A 138 3.15 6.77 -17.93
N VAL A 139 2.33 6.42 -16.93
CA VAL A 139 2.79 6.39 -15.53
C VAL A 139 3.83 5.30 -15.30
N LYS A 140 3.72 4.13 -15.94
CA LYS A 140 4.75 3.10 -15.88
C LYS A 140 6.09 3.60 -16.43
N ASP A 141 6.08 4.34 -17.54
CA ASP A 141 7.31 4.90 -18.11
C ASP A 141 7.94 5.94 -17.17
N ILE A 142 7.12 6.79 -16.53
CA ILE A 142 7.57 7.72 -15.48
C ILE A 142 8.16 6.96 -14.28
N PHE A 143 7.45 5.97 -13.76
CA PHE A 143 7.88 5.18 -12.61
C PHE A 143 9.20 4.46 -12.88
N ASN A 144 9.37 3.86 -14.05
CA ASN A 144 10.63 3.23 -14.45
C ASN A 144 11.81 4.19 -14.48
N LYS A 145 11.58 5.47 -14.82
CA LYS A 145 12.62 6.50 -14.83
C LYS A 145 13.06 6.91 -13.42
N TYR A 146 12.16 6.84 -12.43
CA TYR A 146 12.39 7.38 -11.08
C TYR A 146 12.50 6.34 -9.96
N LYS A 147 12.27 5.05 -10.23
CA LYS A 147 12.24 3.98 -9.21
C LYS A 147 13.54 3.87 -8.38
N ASP A 148 14.69 4.20 -8.98
CA ASP A 148 16.02 4.11 -8.36
C ASP A 148 16.47 5.45 -7.78
N ARG A 149 15.59 6.47 -7.76
CA ARG A 149 15.92 7.78 -7.20
C ARG A 149 16.13 7.68 -5.69
N GLY A 150 17.27 8.18 -5.22
CA GLY A 150 17.63 8.17 -3.80
C GLY A 150 18.10 6.81 -3.29
N VAL A 151 18.43 5.86 -4.17
CA VAL A 151 19.21 4.67 -3.81
C VAL A 151 20.66 5.13 -3.52
N ILE A 152 21.22 4.66 -2.41
CA ILE A 152 22.60 4.92 -1.96
C ILE A 152 23.38 3.61 -2.08
#